data_AF-U3ALP5-F1
#
_entry.id   AF-U3ALP5-F1
#
_cell.length_a   1.000
_cell.length_b   1.000
_cell.length_c   1.000
_cell.angle_alpha   90.00
_cell.angle_beta   90.00
_cell.angle_gamma   90.00
#
_symmetry.space_group_name_H-M   'P 1'
#
loop_
_entity.id
_entity.type
_entity.pdbx_description
1 polymer ?
#
loop_
_entity_poly.entity_id
_entity_poly.type
_entity_poly.pdbx_seq_one_letter_code
_entity_poly.pdbx_strand_id
1 'polypeptide(L)'
;MKANILKSKVNTKTLTLVLLSVLTLGVYNAMWLFKNNSVIEDILEDKIFDYKIIIVLAAMIGWSSFLSSETDFSTLASLLSLLSGIVYIVWAFKAKKSIQKMMLNDHKIDYSMNSFYTFLFNIYYINFCINELEEEIEKSKVLSGAQ
;
A
#
# COMPACT_ATOMS: atom_id res chain seq x y z
N MET A 1 -1.65 20.46 -2.54
CA MET A 1 -1.06 20.19 -3.87
C MET A 1 -0.52 18.77 -3.95
N LYS A 2 0.24 18.31 -2.92
CA LYS A 2 0.80 16.94 -2.86
C LYS A 2 -0.24 15.81 -2.97
N ALA A 3 -1.40 15.94 -2.32
CA ALA A 3 -2.46 14.92 -2.39
C ALA A 3 -2.99 14.65 -3.82
N ASN A 4 -3.22 15.70 -4.62
CA ASN A 4 -3.65 15.56 -6.01
C ASN A 4 -2.52 14.96 -6.89
N ILE A 5 -1.27 15.37 -6.66
CA ILE A 5 -0.11 14.77 -7.33
C ILE A 5 -0.01 13.28 -6.97
N LEU A 6 -0.25 12.89 -5.71
CA LEU A 6 -0.23 11.51 -5.27
C LEU A 6 -1.30 10.66 -5.95
N LYS A 7 -2.55 11.14 -5.95
CA LYS A 7 -3.67 10.48 -6.63
C LYS A 7 -3.43 10.34 -8.13
N SER A 8 -2.97 11.41 -8.80
CA SER A 8 -2.72 11.40 -10.25
C SER A 8 -1.51 10.55 -10.66
N LYS A 9 -0.51 10.38 -9.79
CA LYS A 9 0.67 9.54 -10.07
C LYS A 9 0.42 8.06 -9.79
N VAL A 10 -0.31 7.74 -8.71
CA VAL A 10 -0.72 6.36 -8.42
C VAL A 10 -1.77 5.90 -9.42
N ASN A 11 -2.79 6.73 -9.69
CA ASN A 11 -3.86 6.57 -10.69
C ASN A 11 -4.30 5.12 -10.94
N THR A 12 -4.41 4.35 -9.86
CA THR A 12 -4.80 2.95 -9.90
C THR A 12 -6.14 2.84 -9.21
N LYS A 13 -7.19 2.53 -9.97
CA LYS A 13 -8.50 2.22 -9.39
C LYS A 13 -8.36 0.99 -8.49
N THR A 14 -8.85 1.07 -7.26
CA THR A 14 -8.76 -0.04 -6.30
C THR A 14 -9.38 -1.33 -6.84
N LEU A 15 -10.48 -1.23 -7.60
CA LEU A 15 -11.09 -2.37 -8.28
C LEU A 15 -10.15 -3.02 -9.31
N THR A 16 -9.47 -2.21 -10.12
CA THR A 16 -8.50 -2.73 -11.10
C THR A 16 -7.34 -3.42 -10.41
N LEU A 17 -6.86 -2.87 -9.28
CA LEU A 17 -5.82 -3.48 -8.47
C LEU A 17 -6.25 -4.85 -7.94
N VAL A 18 -7.47 -4.96 -7.39
CA VAL A 18 -8.02 -6.23 -6.87
C VAL A 18 -8.26 -7.24 -8.00
N LEU A 19 -8.79 -6.80 -9.15
CA LEU A 19 -9.03 -7.71 -10.28
C LEU A 19 -7.73 -8.26 -10.85
N LEU A 20 -6.74 -7.40 -11.07
CA LEU A 20 -5.42 -7.83 -11.56
C LEU A 20 -4.69 -8.70 -10.55
N SER A 21 -4.83 -8.43 -9.24
CA SER A 21 -4.21 -9.28 -8.24
C SER A 21 -4.82 -10.68 -8.21
N VAL A 22 -6.14 -10.82 -8.37
CA VAL A 22 -6.78 -12.14 -8.48
C VAL A 22 -6.34 -12.85 -9.77
N LEU A 23 -6.34 -12.15 -10.91
CA LEU A 23 -5.96 -12.72 -12.20
C LEU A 23 -4.49 -13.16 -12.26
N THR A 24 -3.60 -12.44 -11.56
CA THR A 24 -2.16 -12.75 -11.50
C THR A 24 -1.76 -13.54 -10.26
N LEU A 25 -2.73 -14.04 -9.49
CA LEU A 25 -2.50 -14.77 -8.24
C LEU A 25 -1.58 -14.02 -7.25
N GLY A 26 -1.71 -12.70 -7.18
CA GLY A 26 -0.98 -11.83 -6.25
C GLY A 26 0.36 -11.32 -6.77
N VAL A 27 0.86 -11.75 -7.94
CA VAL A 27 2.11 -11.20 -8.52
C VAL A 27 1.98 -9.71 -8.80
N TYR A 28 0.81 -9.26 -9.25
CA TYR A 28 0.56 -7.84 -9.50
C TYR A 28 0.69 -6.98 -8.23
N ASN A 29 0.45 -7.53 -7.03
CA ASN A 29 0.60 -6.80 -5.77
C ASN A 29 2.05 -6.40 -5.53
N ALA A 30 3.00 -7.30 -5.82
CA ALA A 30 4.42 -7.03 -5.66
C ALA A 30 4.91 -5.99 -6.67
N MET A 31 4.46 -6.09 -7.93
CA MET A 31 4.78 -5.10 -8.97
C MET A 31 4.20 -3.72 -8.65
N TRP A 32 2.94 -3.67 -8.22
CA TRP A 32 2.28 -2.43 -7.82
C TRP A 32 3.01 -1.80 -6.63
N LEU A 33 3.37 -2.60 -5.62
CA LEU A 33 4.14 -2.13 -4.47
C LEU A 33 5.48 -1.54 -4.90
N PHE A 34 6.23 -2.24 -5.76
CA PHE A 34 7.54 -1.76 -6.25
C PHE A 34 7.44 -0.41 -6.97
N LYS A 35 6.49 -0.30 -7.90
CA LYS A 35 6.28 0.94 -8.67
C LYS A 35 5.80 2.09 -7.79
N ASN A 36 4.79 1.84 -6.96
CA ASN A 36 4.11 2.91 -6.22
C ASN A 36 4.83 3.28 -4.93
N ASN A 37 5.64 2.40 -4.33
CA ASN A 37 6.45 2.76 -3.16
C ASN A 37 7.37 3.95 -3.49
N SER A 38 8.12 3.88 -4.60
CA SER A 38 9.01 4.98 -5.00
C SER A 38 8.24 6.28 -5.26
N VAL A 39 7.05 6.21 -5.85
CA VAL A 39 6.21 7.38 -6.12
C VAL A 39 5.69 7.99 -4.82
N ILE A 40 5.23 7.15 -3.89
CA ILE A 40 4.73 7.59 -2.58
C ILE A 40 5.85 8.23 -1.77
N GLU A 41 7.04 7.62 -1.74
CA GLU A 41 8.21 8.16 -1.01
C GLU A 41 8.67 9.51 -1.56
N ASP A 42 8.69 9.67 -2.89
CA ASP A 42 9.07 10.93 -3.56
C ASP A 42 8.09 12.06 -3.22
N ILE A 43 6.78 11.77 -3.22
CA ILE A 43 5.75 12.78 -2.99
C ILE A 43 5.59 13.11 -1.50
N LEU A 44 5.68 12.11 -0.64
CA LEU A 44 5.55 12.28 0.81
C LEU A 44 6.85 12.72 1.47
N GLU A 45 7.98 12.73 0.75
CA GLU A 45 9.33 13.04 1.24
C GLU A 45 9.71 12.20 2.48
N ASP A 46 9.25 10.95 2.52
CA ASP A 46 9.40 10.06 3.67
C ASP A 46 9.72 8.65 3.19
N LYS A 47 10.76 8.03 3.77
CA LYS A 47 11.24 6.71 3.34
C LYS A 47 10.42 5.62 4.02
N ILE A 48 9.65 4.87 3.24
CA ILE A 48 8.78 3.80 3.71
C ILE A 48 9.57 2.49 3.73
N PHE A 49 9.98 2.00 2.55
CA PHE A 49 10.72 0.76 2.33
C PHE A 49 11.87 0.97 1.34
N ASP A 50 13.02 0.39 1.67
CA ASP A 50 14.11 0.28 0.72
C ASP A 50 13.72 -0.70 -0.41
N TYR A 51 14.11 -0.38 -1.65
CA TYR A 51 13.85 -1.22 -2.82
C TYR A 51 14.33 -2.67 -2.62
N LYS A 52 15.40 -2.87 -1.81
CA LYS A 52 15.91 -4.20 -1.44
C LYS A 52 14.87 -5.06 -0.74
N ILE A 53 14.06 -4.49 0.14
CA ILE A 53 12.99 -5.22 0.86
C ILE A 53 11.94 -5.71 -0.13
N ILE A 54 11.62 -4.90 -1.13
CA ILE A 54 10.63 -5.24 -2.16
C ILE A 54 11.17 -6.35 -3.09
N ILE A 55 12.47 -6.33 -3.42
CA ILE A 55 13.11 -7.41 -4.18
C ILE A 55 13.11 -8.72 -3.37
N VAL A 56 13.45 -8.66 -2.08
CA VAL A 56 13.40 -9.85 -1.21
C VAL A 56 11.98 -10.39 -1.11
N LEU A 57 10.96 -9.53 -0.99
CA LEU A 57 9.56 -9.93 -1.03
C LEU A 57 9.19 -10.64 -2.33
N ALA A 58 9.59 -10.10 -3.48
CA ALA A 58 9.34 -10.73 -4.79
C ALA A 58 10.02 -12.10 -4.89
N ALA A 59 11.26 -12.22 -4.39
CA ALA A 59 11.98 -13.49 -4.34
C ALA A 59 11.29 -14.51 -3.42
N MET A 60 10.81 -14.08 -2.25
CA MET A 60 10.08 -14.95 -1.31
C MET A 60 8.78 -15.49 -1.92
N ILE A 61 8.04 -14.65 -2.63
CA ILE A 61 6.82 -15.07 -3.34
C ILE A 61 7.18 -16.09 -4.44
N GLY A 62 8.19 -15.80 -5.26
CA GLY A 62 8.64 -16.71 -6.33
C GLY A 62 9.09 -18.08 -5.80
N TRP A 63 9.93 -18.08 -4.76
CA TRP A 63 10.38 -19.32 -4.11
C TRP A 63 9.25 -20.05 -3.41
N SER A 64 8.32 -19.35 -2.76
CA SER A 64 7.13 -19.96 -2.16
C SER A 64 6.30 -20.70 -3.21
N SER A 65 6.07 -20.11 -4.38
CA SER A 65 5.31 -20.75 -5.45
C SER A 65 6.05 -21.96 -6.01
N PHE A 66 7.36 -21.84 -6.25
CA PHE A 66 8.18 -22.96 -6.74
C PHE A 66 8.25 -24.12 -5.74
N LEU A 67 8.50 -23.85 -4.46
CA LEU A 67 8.58 -24.88 -3.43
C LEU A 67 7.23 -25.53 -3.12
N SER A 68 6.12 -24.84 -3.39
CA SER A 68 4.79 -25.39 -3.16
C SER A 68 4.39 -26.52 -4.12
N SER A 69 5.10 -26.67 -5.25
CA SER A 69 4.85 -27.81 -6.16
C SER A 69 5.46 -29.12 -5.66
N GLU A 70 6.39 -29.05 -4.72
CA GLU A 70 7.08 -30.21 -4.13
C GLU A 70 6.49 -30.53 -2.75
N THR A 71 6.09 -31.79 -2.52
CA THR A 71 5.45 -32.21 -1.26
C THR A 71 6.36 -32.01 -0.05
N ASP A 72 7.65 -32.28 -0.21
CA ASP A 72 8.65 -32.26 0.86
C ASP A 72 8.95 -30.84 1.36
N PHE A 73 8.71 -29.82 0.53
CA PHE A 73 8.99 -28.42 0.84
C PHE A 73 7.74 -27.59 1.14
N SER A 74 6.56 -28.22 1.15
CA SER A 74 5.26 -27.55 1.34
C SER A 74 5.18 -26.69 2.61
N THR A 75 5.79 -27.13 3.72
CA THR A 75 5.81 -26.38 5.00
C THR A 75 6.74 -25.16 4.94
N LEU A 76 7.84 -25.26 4.19
CA LEU A 76 8.73 -24.12 3.95
C LEU A 76 8.07 -23.10 3.03
N ALA A 77 7.39 -23.57 1.98
CA ALA A 77 6.63 -22.72 1.08
C ALA A 77 5.55 -21.91 1.82
N SER A 78 4.77 -22.55 2.70
CA SER A 78 3.74 -21.86 3.47
C SER A 78 4.33 -20.83 4.44
N LEU A 79 5.48 -21.11 5.06
CA LEU A 79 6.20 -20.16 5.90
C LEU A 79 6.67 -18.92 5.10
N LEU A 80 7.24 -19.11 3.91
CA LEU A 80 7.66 -18.00 3.04
C LEU A 80 6.48 -17.13 2.60
N SER A 81 5.35 -17.77 2.26
CA SER A 81 4.10 -17.06 1.93
C SER A 81 3.59 -16.22 3.11
N LEU A 82 3.59 -16.79 4.32
CA LEU A 82 3.17 -16.09 5.54
C LEU A 82 4.07 -14.87 5.82
N LEU A 83 5.39 -15.05 5.75
CA LEU A 83 6.35 -13.96 5.93
C LEU A 83 6.15 -12.85 4.88
N SER A 84 5.86 -13.23 3.63
CA SER A 84 5.55 -12.28 2.55
C SER A 84 4.30 -11.44 2.89
N GLY A 85 3.26 -12.08 3.44
CA GLY A 85 2.07 -11.41 3.94
C GLY A 85 2.36 -10.38 5.04
N ILE A 86 3.23 -10.74 6.00
CA ILE A 86 3.66 -9.82 7.07
C ILE A 86 4.35 -8.58 6.50
N VAL A 87 5.19 -8.75 5.48
CA VAL A 87 5.88 -7.62 4.83
C VAL A 87 4.88 -6.63 4.21
N TYR A 88 3.82 -7.12 3.55
CA TYR A 88 2.74 -6.25 3.03
C TYR A 88 2.02 -5.50 4.15
N ILE A 89 1.74 -6.15 5.28
CA ILE A 89 1.11 -5.51 6.45
C ILE A 89 2.01 -4.41 6.99
N VAL A 90 3.29 -4.71 7.23
CA VAL A 90 4.26 -3.72 7.75
C VAL A 90 4.38 -2.53 6.82
N TRP A 91 4.44 -2.76 5.51
CA TRP A 91 4.44 -1.68 4.52
C TRP A 91 3.20 -0.80 4.65
N ALA A 92 2.01 -1.42 4.70
CA ALA A 92 0.75 -0.68 4.76
C ALA A 92 0.67 0.23 5.99
N PHE A 93 1.11 -0.26 7.16
CA PHE A 93 1.15 0.57 8.37
C PHE A 93 2.16 1.72 8.29
N LYS A 94 3.30 1.53 7.62
CA LYS A 94 4.25 2.62 7.38
C LYS A 94 3.69 3.66 6.40
N ALA A 95 3.10 3.22 5.29
CA ALA A 95 2.46 4.09 4.32
C ALA A 95 1.32 4.91 4.96
N LYS A 96 0.48 4.26 5.77
CA LYS A 96 -0.55 4.92 6.59
C LYS A 96 0.05 6.08 7.40
N LYS A 97 1.08 5.82 8.20
CA LYS A 97 1.71 6.86 9.05
C LYS A 97 2.23 8.04 8.23
N SER A 98 2.84 7.75 7.08
CA SER A 98 3.37 8.77 6.18
C SER A 98 2.27 9.66 5.59
N ILE A 99 1.15 9.05 5.15
CA ILE A 99 -0.02 9.78 4.65
C ILE A 99 -0.64 10.66 5.76
N GLN A 100 -0.81 10.12 6.97
CA GLN A 100 -1.35 10.87 8.10
C GLN A 100 -0.44 12.07 8.47
N LYS A 101 0.88 11.88 8.44
CA LYS A 101 1.86 12.95 8.67
C LYS A 101 1.75 14.06 7.62
N MET A 102 1.60 13.72 6.35
CA MET A 102 1.38 14.70 5.28
C MET A 102 0.08 15.48 5.50
N MET A 103 -1.02 14.80 5.81
CA MET A 103 -2.32 15.44 6.06
C MET A 103 -2.28 16.41 7.26
N LEU A 104 -1.59 16.02 8.33
CA LEU A 104 -1.43 16.87 9.50
C LEU A 104 -0.54 18.08 9.22
N ASN A 105 0.59 17.89 8.55
CA ASN A 105 1.57 18.97 8.33
C ASN A 105 1.13 19.96 7.25
N ASP A 106 0.63 19.48 6.11
CA ASP A 106 0.32 20.32 4.95
C ASP A 106 -1.09 20.90 5.00
N HIS A 107 -2.03 20.16 5.60
CA HIS A 107 -3.44 20.51 5.59
C HIS A 107 -4.01 20.79 6.99
N LYS A 108 -3.27 20.51 8.07
CA LYS A 108 -3.75 20.62 9.46
C LYS A 108 -5.01 19.81 9.72
N ILE A 109 -5.21 18.73 8.96
CA ILE A 109 -6.33 17.81 9.09
C ILE A 109 -5.86 16.59 9.87
N ASP A 110 -6.56 16.26 10.96
CA ASP A 110 -6.38 14.99 11.65
C ASP A 110 -7.04 13.87 10.86
N TYR A 111 -6.30 13.36 9.86
CA TYR A 111 -6.77 12.28 9.02
C TYR A 111 -6.61 10.93 9.75
N SER A 112 -7.74 10.36 10.20
CA SER A 112 -7.74 9.08 10.92
C SER A 112 -7.99 7.89 9.98
N MET A 113 -6.94 7.17 9.63
CA MET A 113 -7.07 5.91 8.90
C MET A 113 -7.37 4.76 9.86
N ASN A 114 -8.25 3.83 9.50
CA ASN A 114 -8.62 2.71 10.36
C ASN A 114 -7.55 1.60 10.35
N SER A 115 -7.01 1.25 11.52
CA SER A 115 -5.97 0.21 11.66
C SER A 115 -6.46 -1.20 11.31
N PHE A 116 -7.74 -1.52 11.55
CA PHE A 116 -8.31 -2.81 11.22
C PHE A 116 -8.34 -3.04 9.70
N TYR A 117 -8.82 -2.05 8.94
CA TYR A 117 -8.81 -2.13 7.47
C TYR A 117 -7.39 -2.10 6.90
N THR A 118 -6.47 -1.38 7.56
CA THR A 118 -5.04 -1.40 7.18
C THR A 118 -4.47 -2.80 7.30
N PHE A 119 -4.78 -3.55 8.35
CA PHE A 119 -4.31 -4.92 8.55
C PHE A 119 -4.95 -5.94 7.60
N LEU A 120 -6.28 -5.83 7.39
CA LEU A 120 -7.03 -6.82 6.61
C LEU A 120 -6.79 -6.65 5.10
N PHE A 121 -6.78 -5.41 4.61
CA PHE A 121 -6.72 -5.10 3.18
C PHE A 121 -5.37 -4.54 2.72
N ASN A 122 -4.48 -4.17 3.65
CA ASN A 122 -3.09 -3.77 3.40
C ASN A 122 -2.96 -2.78 2.22
N ILE A 123 -2.29 -3.20 1.15
CA ILE A 123 -2.04 -2.39 -0.04
C ILE A 123 -3.32 -1.85 -0.69
N TYR A 124 -4.43 -2.59 -0.64
CA TYR A 124 -5.68 -2.18 -1.26
C TYR A 124 -6.31 -1.03 -0.49
N TYR A 125 -6.24 -1.07 0.84
CA TYR A 125 -6.75 0.01 1.70
C TYR A 125 -5.93 1.27 1.52
N ILE A 126 -4.59 1.16 1.45
CA ILE A 126 -3.74 2.32 1.17
C ILE A 126 -4.06 2.94 -0.20
N ASN A 127 -4.19 2.12 -1.25
CA ASN A 127 -4.58 2.61 -2.57
C ASN A 127 -5.96 3.28 -2.57
N PHE A 128 -6.92 2.70 -1.84
CA PHE A 128 -8.25 3.28 -1.65
C PHE A 128 -8.17 4.64 -0.96
N CYS A 129 -7.48 4.75 0.17
CA CYS A 129 -7.29 6.02 0.87
C CYS A 129 -6.61 7.06 -0.03
N ILE A 130 -5.58 6.69 -0.79
CA ILE A 130 -4.92 7.61 -1.74
C ILE A 130 -5.91 8.17 -2.77
N ASN A 131 -6.83 7.34 -3.26
CA ASN A 131 -7.85 7.77 -4.23
C ASN A 131 -8.88 8.73 -3.62
N GLU A 132 -9.20 8.57 -2.33
CA GLU A 132 -10.18 9.39 -1.59
C GLU A 132 -9.59 10.65 -0.93
N LEU A 133 -8.26 10.73 -0.77
CA LEU A 133 -7.57 11.83 -0.09
C LEU A 133 -8.05 13.23 -0.51
N GLU A 134 -8.24 13.44 -1.81
CA GLU A 134 -8.65 14.73 -2.35
C GLU A 134 -10.07 15.13 -1.92
N GLU A 135 -11.02 14.18 -1.97
CA GLU A 135 -12.40 14.43 -1.57
C GLU A 135 -12.50 14.73 -0.07
N GLU A 136 -11.66 14.08 0.75
CA GLU A 136 -11.61 14.36 2.18
C GLU A 136 -11.05 15.76 2.50
N ILE A 137 -10.02 16.19 1.77
CA ILE A 137 -9.49 17.55 1.90
C ILE A 137 -10.55 18.59 1.52
N GLU A 138 -11.30 18.36 0.44
CA GLU A 138 -12.38 19.26 0.01
C GLU A 138 -13.52 19.32 1.03
N LYS A 139 -14.00 18.17 1.50
CA LYS A 139 -15.05 18.09 2.54
C LYS A 139 -14.62 18.81 3.82
N SER A 140 -13.38 18.61 4.26
CA SER A 140 -12.84 19.27 5.45
C SER A 140 -12.77 20.80 5.28
N LYS A 141 -12.33 21.29 4.11
CA LYS A 141 -12.31 22.73 3.81
C LYS A 141 -13.70 23.35 3.84
N VAL A 142 -14.69 22.70 3.21
CA VAL A 142 -16.09 23.19 3.19
C VAL A 142 -16.66 23.26 4.61
N LEU A 143 -16.42 22.24 5.43
CA LEU A 143 -16.89 22.23 6.82
C LEU A 143 -16.19 23.28 7.70
N SER A 144 -14.88 23.50 7.49
CA SER A 144 -14.12 24.52 8.23
C SER A 144 -14.42 25.96 7.80
N GLY A 145 -14.82 26.18 6.54
CA GLY A 145 -15.21 27.49 6.02
C GLY A 145 -16.71 27.83 6.19
N ALA A 146 -17.49 26.89 6.71
CA ALA A 146 -18.89 27.08 7.09
C ALA A 146 -19.07 27.50 8.57
N GLN A 147 -17.96 27.71 9.29
CA GLN A 147 -17.89 28.31 10.63
C GLN A 147 -17.30 29.71 10.57
#